data_AF-A0A857F7K8-F1
#
_entry.id   AF-A0A857F7K8-F1
#
_cell.length_a   1.000
_cell.length_b   1.000
_cell.length_c   1.000
_cell.angle_alpha   90.00
_cell.angle_beta   90.00
_cell.angle_gamma   90.00
#
_symmetry.space_group_name_H-M   'P 1'
#
loop_
_entity.id
_entity.type
_entity.pdbx_description
1 polymer ?
#
loop_
_entity_poly.entity_id
_entity_poly.type
_entity_poly.pdbx_seq_one_letter_code
_entity_poly.pdbx_strand_id
1 'polypeptide(L)'
;MRALLKEYGYQWMLDEWLTHGIDEDRMDCLIETILRRGYYHKHFPIQVSQPFKEARRLTTKHVLNDMADYLAPSDFSRIILISDQYHWSVVTRIDSQYLHFFDSNGRKRSHRTSYSLRADASRYQLYPGAIYFVEREF
;
A
#
# COMPACT_ATOMS: atom_id res chain seq x y z
N MET A 1 -3.26 9.50 13.19
CA MET A 1 -4.63 9.70 12.68
C MET A 1 -5.01 11.18 12.49
N ARG A 2 -4.84 12.06 13.49
CA ARG A 2 -5.23 13.48 13.41
C ARG A 2 -4.60 14.28 12.25
N ALA A 3 -3.32 14.06 11.94
CA ALA A 3 -2.66 14.74 10.81
C ALA A 3 -3.25 14.35 9.45
N LEU A 4 -3.53 13.06 9.24
CA LEU A 4 -4.09 12.56 7.98
C LEU A 4 -5.51 13.08 7.73
N LEU A 5 -6.36 13.07 8.77
CA LEU A 5 -7.70 13.65 8.69
C LEU A 5 -7.68 15.14 8.37
N LYS A 6 -6.71 15.86 8.95
CA LYS A 6 -6.55 17.30 8.74
C LYS A 6 -6.12 17.61 7.31
N GLU A 7 -5.10 16.94 6.80
CA GLU A 7 -4.63 17.16 5.42
C GLU A 7 -5.67 16.73 4.38
N TYR A 8 -6.37 15.62 4.62
CA TYR A 8 -7.47 15.21 3.75
C TYR A 8 -8.57 16.28 3.72
N GLY A 9 -9.02 16.77 4.89
CA GLY A 9 -10.06 17.79 4.98
C GLY A 9 -9.67 19.17 4.39
N TYR A 10 -8.37 19.42 4.13
CA TYR A 10 -7.95 20.60 3.37
C TYR A 10 -8.12 20.42 1.86
N GLN A 11 -8.07 19.19 1.36
CA GLN A 11 -8.06 18.88 -0.07
C GLN A 11 -9.43 18.41 -0.59
N TRP A 12 -10.20 17.68 0.24
CA TRP A 12 -11.48 17.09 -0.13
C TRP A 12 -12.49 17.13 1.01
N MET A 13 -13.77 16.97 0.67
CA MET A 13 -14.83 16.87 1.68
C MET A 13 -14.77 15.51 2.38
N LEU A 14 -14.89 15.51 3.72
CA LEU A 14 -14.75 14.30 4.54
C LEU A 14 -15.85 13.26 4.31
N ASP A 15 -17.03 13.68 3.85
CA ASP A 15 -18.16 12.81 3.52
C ASP A 15 -17.92 11.99 2.24
N GLU A 16 -17.18 12.52 1.26
CA GLU A 16 -16.73 11.73 0.12
C GLU A 16 -15.86 10.55 0.56
N TRP A 17 -15.02 10.74 1.57
CA TRP A 17 -14.20 9.66 2.10
C TRP A 17 -15.04 8.56 2.75
N LEU A 18 -16.08 8.94 3.51
CA LEU A 18 -17.00 7.99 4.14
C LEU A 18 -17.77 7.17 3.10
N THR A 19 -18.00 7.74 1.91
CA THR A 19 -18.84 7.14 0.87
C THR A 19 -18.03 6.34 -0.16
N HIS A 20 -16.82 6.82 -0.51
CA HIS A 20 -16.04 6.29 -1.63
C HIS A 20 -14.63 5.81 -1.24
N GLY A 21 -14.22 6.00 0.01
CA GLY A 21 -12.87 5.67 0.44
C GLY A 21 -11.84 6.65 -0.12
N ILE A 22 -10.59 6.19 -0.24
CA ILE A 22 -9.46 6.95 -0.78
C ILE A 22 -9.03 6.24 -2.06
N ASP A 23 -8.99 6.95 -3.19
CA ASP A 23 -8.46 6.42 -4.45
C ASP A 23 -6.93 6.55 -4.52
N GLU A 24 -6.32 6.07 -5.60
CA GLU A 24 -4.86 6.10 -5.79
C GLU A 24 -4.30 7.53 -5.80
N ASP A 25 -4.93 8.45 -6.54
CA ASP A 25 -4.46 9.84 -6.66
C ASP A 25 -4.54 10.59 -5.32
N ARG A 26 -5.61 10.37 -4.56
CA ARG A 26 -5.77 10.91 -3.20
C ARG A 26 -4.71 10.32 -2.26
N MET A 27 -4.43 9.01 -2.35
CA MET A 27 -3.39 8.37 -1.54
C MET A 27 -1.99 8.91 -1.88
N ASP A 28 -1.67 9.09 -3.16
CA ASP A 28 -0.42 9.70 -3.62
C ASP A 28 -0.20 11.07 -2.98
N CYS A 29 -1.24 11.92 -3.02
CA CYS A 29 -1.20 13.25 -2.41
C CYS A 29 -0.97 13.19 -0.90
N LEU A 30 -1.66 12.29 -0.18
CA LEU A 30 -1.48 12.11 1.26
C LEU A 30 -0.06 11.62 1.60
N ILE A 31 0.48 10.67 0.85
CA ILE A 31 1.86 10.18 1.03
C ILE A 31 2.86 11.31 0.81
N GLU A 32 2.70 12.09 -0.26
CA GLU A 32 3.61 13.20 -0.56
C GLU A 32 3.57 14.27 0.53
N THR A 33 2.38 14.70 0.91
CA THR A 33 2.18 15.82 1.86
C THR A 33 2.52 15.43 3.29
N ILE A 34 2.10 14.25 3.74
CA ILE A 34 2.20 13.85 5.15
C ILE A 34 3.50 13.10 5.44
N LEU A 35 3.83 12.10 4.61
CA LEU A 35 4.92 11.18 4.87
C LEU A 35 6.26 11.70 4.33
N ARG A 36 6.26 12.31 3.13
CA ARG A 36 7.50 12.76 2.47
C ARG A 36 7.88 14.22 2.77
N ARG A 37 6.92 15.12 2.99
CA ARG A 37 7.20 16.55 3.25
C ARG A 37 6.74 17.06 4.61
N GLY A 38 5.85 16.30 5.27
CA GLY A 38 5.14 16.74 6.45
C GLY A 38 5.85 16.45 7.77
N TYR A 39 5.04 16.40 8.84
CA TYR A 39 5.50 16.12 10.20
C TYR A 39 6.32 14.83 10.30
N TYR A 40 5.88 13.76 9.63
CA TYR A 40 6.55 12.47 9.74
C TYR A 40 7.91 12.46 9.08
N HIS A 41 8.10 13.15 7.95
CA HIS A 41 9.43 13.24 7.33
C HIS A 41 10.49 13.80 8.29
N LYS A 42 10.14 14.81 9.09
CA LYS A 42 11.06 15.47 10.03
C LYS A 42 11.40 14.65 11.26
N HIS A 43 10.49 13.79 11.71
CA HIS A 43 10.62 13.07 12.99
C HIS A 43 10.81 11.56 12.83
N PHE A 44 10.37 11.01 11.70
CA PHE A 44 10.34 9.59 11.36
C PHE A 44 10.58 9.44 9.85
N PRO A 45 11.78 9.78 9.35
CA PRO A 45 12.06 9.74 7.92
C PRO A 45 11.85 8.31 7.40
N ILE A 46 11.03 8.21 6.36
CA ILE A 46 10.77 6.97 5.64
C ILE A 46 11.08 7.19 4.17
N GLN A 47 11.50 6.14 3.48
CA GLN A 47 11.57 6.12 2.04
C GLN A 47 10.34 5.42 1.49
N VAL A 48 9.72 6.02 0.48
CA VAL A 48 8.57 5.45 -0.21
C VAL A 48 8.92 5.30 -1.69
N SER A 49 8.49 4.22 -2.33
CA SER A 49 8.61 4.02 -3.78
C SER A 49 7.41 3.26 -4.33
N GLN A 50 7.10 3.42 -5.61
CA GLN A 50 6.07 2.67 -6.33
C GLN A 50 6.72 2.00 -7.53
N PRO A 51 7.43 0.86 -7.34
CA PRO A 51 8.26 0.26 -8.38
C PRO A 51 7.44 -0.21 -9.60
N PHE A 52 6.13 -0.39 -9.43
CA PHE A 52 5.26 -0.94 -10.47
C PHE A 52 4.42 0.10 -11.22
N LYS A 53 4.40 1.37 -10.77
CA LYS A 53 3.48 2.40 -11.30
C LYS A 53 3.59 2.60 -12.81
N GLU A 54 4.82 2.71 -13.31
CA GLU A 54 5.12 2.91 -14.74
C GLU A 54 5.67 1.63 -15.42
N ALA A 55 5.70 0.51 -14.69
CA ALA A 55 6.29 -0.72 -15.17
C ALA A 55 5.41 -1.39 -16.22
N ARG A 56 6.03 -1.85 -17.31
CA ARG A 56 5.34 -2.52 -18.42
C ARG A 56 5.49 -4.03 -18.31
N ARG A 57 4.52 -4.77 -18.88
CA ARG A 57 4.54 -6.25 -18.99
C ARG A 57 4.63 -6.97 -17.63
N LEU A 58 4.04 -6.38 -16.59
CA LEU A 58 3.95 -7.00 -15.28
C LEU A 58 3.11 -8.28 -15.33
N THR A 59 3.50 -9.26 -14.51
CA THR A 59 2.68 -10.43 -14.22
C THR A 59 2.40 -10.49 -12.73
N THR A 60 1.24 -11.02 -12.33
CA THR A 60 0.90 -11.18 -10.90
C THR A 60 2.00 -11.94 -10.14
N LYS A 61 2.58 -12.98 -10.76
CA LYS A 61 3.67 -13.75 -10.15
C LYS A 61 4.91 -12.89 -9.90
N HIS A 62 5.31 -12.09 -10.89
CA HIS A 62 6.46 -11.21 -10.77
C HIS A 62 6.25 -10.17 -9.67
N VAL A 63 5.11 -9.46 -9.69
CA VAL A 63 4.76 -8.47 -8.66
C VAL A 63 4.79 -9.08 -7.25
N LEU A 64 4.14 -10.23 -7.05
CA LEU A 64 4.11 -10.89 -5.74
C LEU A 64 5.49 -11.42 -5.30
N ASN A 65 6.36 -11.78 -6.23
CA ASN A 65 7.73 -12.22 -5.91
C ASN A 65 8.58 -11.03 -5.50
N ASP A 66 8.57 -9.95 -6.28
CA ASP A 66 9.31 -8.73 -5.98
C ASP A 66 8.86 -8.11 -4.65
N MET A 67 7.55 -8.15 -4.35
CA MET A 67 7.01 -7.77 -3.03
C MET A 67 7.56 -8.66 -1.90
N ALA A 68 7.68 -9.97 -2.14
CA ALA A 68 8.20 -10.91 -1.14
C ALA A 68 9.70 -10.71 -0.92
N ASP A 69 10.46 -10.48 -1.99
CA ASP A 69 11.90 -10.20 -1.94
C ASP A 69 12.18 -8.89 -1.21
N TYR A 70 11.36 -7.85 -1.45
CA TYR A 70 11.47 -6.58 -0.73
C TYR A 70 11.25 -6.74 0.78
N LEU A 71 10.27 -7.56 1.18
CA LEU A 71 9.92 -7.84 2.58
C LEU A 71 10.80 -8.91 3.23
N ALA A 72 11.81 -9.44 2.53
CA ALA A 72 12.77 -10.37 3.12
C ALA A 72 13.56 -9.70 4.25
N PRO A 73 14.13 -10.48 5.20
CA PRO A 73 14.90 -9.94 6.32
C PRO A 73 15.96 -8.93 5.88
N SER A 74 16.00 -7.79 6.55
CA SER A 74 16.86 -6.65 6.25
C SER A 74 17.13 -5.87 7.53
N ASP A 75 18.17 -5.02 7.53
CA ASP A 75 18.45 -4.07 8.61
C ASP A 75 17.44 -2.91 8.64
N PHE A 76 16.48 -2.87 7.71
CA PHE A 76 15.43 -1.87 7.61
C PHE A 76 14.07 -2.42 8.04
N SER A 77 13.24 -1.57 8.63
CA SER A 77 11.79 -1.82 8.74
C SER A 77 11.13 -1.63 7.39
N ARG A 78 10.55 -2.69 6.83
CA ARG A 78 9.87 -2.65 5.53
C ARG A 78 8.42 -3.10 5.62
N ILE A 79 7.55 -2.35 4.96
CA ILE A 79 6.14 -2.71 4.74
C ILE A 79 5.76 -2.39 3.29
N ILE A 80 4.69 -3.01 2.81
CA ILE A 80 4.12 -2.65 1.52
C ILE A 80 2.66 -2.23 1.76
N LEU A 81 2.31 -1.00 1.38
CA LEU A 81 0.92 -0.58 1.31
C LEU A 81 0.37 -1.00 -0.06
N ILE A 82 -0.75 -1.71 -0.06
CA ILE A 82 -1.46 -2.08 -1.28
C ILE A 82 -2.91 -1.60 -1.23
N SER A 83 -3.50 -1.36 -2.39
CA SER A 83 -4.94 -1.33 -2.55
C SER A 83 -5.42 -2.48 -3.41
N ASP A 84 -6.55 -3.06 -3.03
CA ASP A 84 -7.40 -3.84 -3.92
C ASP A 84 -8.68 -3.05 -4.27
N GLN A 85 -9.61 -3.68 -4.99
CA GLN A 85 -10.84 -3.00 -5.43
C GLN A 85 -11.78 -2.60 -4.27
N TYR A 86 -11.48 -3.00 -3.04
CA TYR A 86 -12.32 -2.77 -1.86
C TYR A 86 -11.59 -2.07 -0.71
N HIS A 87 -10.27 -2.27 -0.57
CA HIS A 87 -9.58 -1.90 0.64
C HIS A 87 -8.09 -1.61 0.48
N TRP A 88 -7.59 -0.68 1.29
CA TRP A 88 -6.17 -0.44 1.51
C TRP A 88 -5.66 -1.28 2.67
N SER A 89 -4.61 -2.06 2.44
CA SER A 89 -4.03 -2.97 3.43
C SER A 89 -2.51 -2.78 3.53
N VAL A 90 -1.96 -2.99 4.73
CA VAL A 90 -0.51 -3.04 4.93
C VAL A 90 -0.04 -4.48 4.95
N VAL A 91 0.77 -4.87 3.97
CA VAL A 91 1.46 -6.16 3.92
C VAL A 91 2.74 -6.06 4.74
N THR A 92 2.89 -6.96 5.71
CA THR A 92 4.05 -7.00 6.61
C THR A 92 4.98 -8.18 6.34
N ARG A 93 4.46 -9.22 5.69
CA ARG A 93 5.24 -10.41 5.31
C ARG A 93 4.56 -11.14 4.16
N ILE A 94 5.36 -11.76 3.29
CA ILE A 94 4.86 -12.71 2.30
C ILE A 94 5.70 -13.98 2.42
N ASP A 95 5.03 -15.13 2.56
CA ASP A 95 5.68 -16.45 2.51
C ASP A 95 5.34 -17.19 1.21
N SER A 96 5.59 -18.50 1.13
CA SER A 96 5.32 -19.28 -0.08
C SER A 96 3.83 -19.40 -0.42
N GLN A 97 2.94 -19.19 0.55
CA GLN A 97 1.49 -19.41 0.41
C GLN A 97 0.66 -18.15 0.68
N TYR A 98 1.09 -17.28 1.58
CA TYR A 98 0.27 -16.21 2.12
C TYR A 98 0.93 -14.83 2.05
N LEU A 99 0.08 -13.82 1.88
CA LEU A 99 0.35 -12.45 2.29
C LEU A 99 -0.17 -12.30 3.72
N HIS A 100 0.61 -11.69 4.60
CA HIS A 100 0.23 -11.37 5.99
C HIS A 100 0.07 -9.86 6.13
N PHE A 101 -0.97 -9.45 6.85
CA PHE A 101 -1.37 -8.05 6.92
C PHE A 101 -1.43 -7.50 8.34
N PHE A 102 -1.19 -6.20 8.42
CA PHE A 102 -1.72 -5.34 9.46
C PHE A 102 -2.87 -4.53 8.82
N ASP A 103 -4.10 -4.92 9.13
CA ASP A 103 -5.29 -4.53 8.36
C ASP A 103 -6.42 -4.06 9.26
N SER A 104 -7.09 -2.97 8.87
CA SER A 104 -8.16 -2.37 9.67
C SER A 104 -9.48 -3.13 9.60
N ASN A 105 -9.70 -3.96 8.58
CA ASN A 105 -10.82 -4.90 8.51
C ASN A 105 -10.54 -6.22 9.26
N GLY A 106 -9.43 -6.32 9.99
CA GLY A 106 -9.08 -7.50 10.79
C GLY A 106 -8.56 -8.68 9.96
N ARG A 107 -8.32 -8.47 8.65
CA ARG A 107 -7.75 -9.49 7.78
C ARG A 107 -6.31 -9.81 8.21
N LYS A 108 -6.07 -11.02 8.70
CA LYS A 108 -4.71 -11.41 9.16
C LYS A 108 -3.82 -11.88 8.01
N ARG A 109 -4.39 -12.66 7.09
CA ARG A 109 -3.67 -13.22 5.94
C ARG A 109 -4.62 -13.61 4.81
N SER A 110 -4.07 -13.79 3.62
CA SER A 110 -4.78 -14.28 2.44
C SER A 110 -3.82 -15.06 1.53
N HIS A 111 -4.36 -15.97 0.73
CA HIS A 111 -3.53 -16.75 -0.19
C HIS A 111 -2.94 -15.87 -1.29
N ARG A 112 -1.69 -16.12 -1.67
CA ARG A 112 -1.05 -15.47 -2.83
C ARG A 112 -1.87 -15.61 -4.11
N THR A 113 -2.52 -16.76 -4.28
CA THR A 113 -3.36 -17.06 -5.45
C THR A 113 -4.69 -16.31 -5.47
N SER A 114 -5.07 -15.67 -4.37
CA SER A 114 -6.25 -14.81 -4.29
C SER A 114 -6.04 -13.45 -4.96
N TYR A 115 -4.81 -13.12 -5.42
CA TYR A 115 -4.50 -11.84 -6.04
C TYR A 115 -4.29 -11.97 -7.55
N SER A 116 -4.58 -10.90 -8.28
CA SER A 116 -4.41 -10.83 -9.73
C SER A 116 -4.22 -9.38 -10.19
N LEU A 117 -3.36 -9.13 -11.19
CA LEU A 117 -3.32 -7.82 -11.85
C LEU A 117 -4.53 -7.56 -12.76
N ARG A 118 -5.21 -8.64 -13.18
CA ARG A 118 -6.43 -8.57 -13.99
C ARG A 118 -7.65 -8.55 -13.09
N ALA A 119 -8.62 -7.72 -13.45
CA ALA A 119 -9.95 -7.78 -12.86
C ALA A 119 -10.55 -9.19 -13.03
N ASP A 120 -10.95 -9.78 -11.91
CA ASP A 120 -11.54 -11.12 -11.83
C ASP A 120 -12.47 -11.13 -10.61
N ALA A 121 -13.73 -11.56 -10.79
CA ALA A 121 -14.73 -11.58 -9.73
C ALA A 121 -14.33 -12.48 -8.54
N SER A 122 -13.41 -13.44 -8.75
CA SER A 122 -12.97 -14.39 -7.72
C SER A 122 -11.66 -14.00 -7.02
N ARG A 123 -11.01 -12.89 -7.43
CA ARG A 123 -9.70 -12.47 -6.92
C ARG A 123 -9.67 -10.99 -6.55
N TYR A 124 -8.78 -10.65 -5.63
CA TYR A 124 -8.44 -9.28 -5.32
C TYR A 124 -7.54 -8.73 -6.43
N GLN A 125 -8.03 -7.70 -7.11
CA GLN A 125 -7.28 -7.01 -8.14
C GLN A 125 -6.18 -6.18 -7.48
N LEU A 126 -4.93 -6.42 -7.85
CA LEU A 126 -3.81 -5.56 -7.50
C LEU A 126 -3.67 -4.47 -8.56
N TYR A 127 -3.62 -3.22 -8.11
CA TYR A 127 -3.33 -2.07 -8.97
C TYR A 127 -1.84 -1.72 -8.85
N PRO A 128 -1.04 -1.81 -9.94
CA PRO A 128 0.40 -1.52 -9.89
C PRO A 128 0.75 -0.14 -9.31
N GLY A 129 -0.06 0.88 -9.62
CA GLY A 129 0.13 2.22 -9.08
C GLY A 129 -0.19 2.31 -7.58
N ALA A 130 -1.12 1.52 -7.08
CA ALA A 130 -1.48 1.47 -5.67
C ALA A 130 -0.60 0.52 -4.81
N ILE A 131 0.61 0.16 -5.27
CA ILE A 131 1.57 -0.65 -4.51
C ILE A 131 2.76 0.23 -4.10
N TYR A 132 2.84 0.55 -2.81
CA TYR A 132 3.88 1.40 -2.25
C TYR A 132 4.81 0.59 -1.36
N PHE A 133 6.08 0.62 -1.69
CA PHE A 133 7.15 0.07 -0.88
C PHE A 133 7.60 1.13 0.10
N VAL A 134 7.54 0.84 1.38
CA VAL A 134 7.86 1.79 2.45
C VAL A 134 8.94 1.19 3.34
N GLU A 135 10.05 1.90 3.48
CA GLU A 135 11.14 1.50 4.37
C GLU A 135 11.60 2.60 5.31
N ARG A 136 12.17 2.16 6.43
CA ARG A 136 12.76 3.02 7.45
C ARG A 136 14.01 2.37 8.04
N GLU A 137 15.07 3.15 8.12
CA GLU A 137 16.30 2.80 8.85
C GLU A 137 16.07 2.94 10.36
N PHE A 138 16.65 2.03 11.15
CA PHE A 138 16.55 2.04 12.60
C PHE A 138 17.56 2.97 13.25
#